data_AF-A0A941FPS4-F1
#
_entry.id   AF-A0A941FPS4-F1
#
_cell.length_a   1.000
_cell.length_b   1.000
_cell.length_c   1.000
_cell.angle_alpha   90.00
_cell.angle_beta   90.00
_cell.angle_gamma   90.00
#
_symmetry.space_group_name_H-M   'P 1'
#
loop_
_entity.id
_entity.type
_entity.pdbx_description
1 polymer ?
#
loop_
_entity_poly.entity_id
_entity_poly.type
_entity_poly.pdbx_seq_one_letter_code
_entity_poly.pdbx_strand_id
1 'polypeptide(L)' 'MRSAASASASIIAKLVNNTTVTVYSESNGWSRVTANGKTGYVSTQYLTAKAPEGPEARMDR' A
#
# COMPACT_ATOMS: atom_id res chain seq x y z
N MET A 1 -1.09 6.42 -4.60
CA MET A 1 -2.29 5.72 -5.08
C MET A 1 -2.52 6.03 -6.56
N ARG A 2 -2.73 5.00 -7.36
CA ARG A 2 -2.93 5.10 -8.82
C ARG A 2 -4.34 4.70 -9.21
N SER A 3 -4.77 5.18 -10.38
CA SER A 3 -6.08 4.90 -10.97
C SER A 3 -6.28 3.42 -11.32
N ALA A 4 -5.20 2.70 -11.62
CA ALA A 4 -5.22 1.31 -12.05
C ALA A 4 -4.00 0.56 -11.50
N ALA A 5 -4.07 -0.77 -11.55
CA ALA A 5 -3.01 -1.70 -11.20
C ALA A 5 -1.86 -1.67 -12.24
N SER A 6 -1.27 -0.50 -12.47
CA SER A 6 -0.20 -0.31 -13.47
C SER A 6 0.74 0.83 -13.10
N ALA A 7 2.04 0.63 -13.33
CA ALA A 7 3.08 1.63 -13.06
C ALA A 7 3.00 2.84 -14.01
N SER A 8 2.33 2.67 -15.15
CA SER A 8 2.07 3.73 -16.14
C SER A 8 0.74 4.46 -15.90
N ALA A 9 -0.08 4.02 -14.93
CA ALA A 9 -1.38 4.64 -14.67
C ALA A 9 -1.24 5.97 -13.93
N SER A 10 -2.12 6.93 -14.19
CA SER A 10 -2.12 8.22 -13.51
C SER A 10 -2.25 8.09 -11.99
N ILE A 11 -1.49 8.91 -11.28
CA ILE A 11 -1.56 9.02 -9.82
C ILE A 11 -2.82 9.81 -9.47
N ILE A 12 -3.77 9.16 -8.79
CA ILE A 12 -5.04 9.78 -8.39
C ILE A 12 -5.00 10.34 -6.96
N ALA A 13 -4.06 9.85 -6.14
CA ALA A 13 -3.77 10.44 -4.85
C ALA A 13 -2.32 10.17 -4.44
N LYS A 14 -1.68 11.15 -3.83
CA LYS A 14 -0.35 11.01 -3.23
C LYS A 14 -0.54 10.60 -1.77
N LEU A 15 -0.04 9.42 -1.42
CA LEU A 15 0.02 8.94 -0.04
C LEU A 15 1.38 9.38 0.52
N VAL A 16 1.40 10.06 1.65
CA VAL A 16 2.65 10.37 2.35
C VAL A 16 3.08 9.19 3.22
N ASN A 17 4.36 9.10 3.53
CA ASN A 17 4.85 8.11 4.49
C ASN A 17 4.08 8.27 5.81
N ASN A 18 3.69 7.16 6.45
CA ASN A 18 2.75 7.09 7.59
C ASN A 18 1.27 7.32 7.25
N THR A 19 0.86 7.25 5.98
CA THR A 19 -0.57 7.22 5.67
C THR A 19 -1.12 5.83 5.90
N THR A 20 -2.05 5.69 6.86
CA THR A 20 -2.81 4.47 7.04
C THR A 20 -3.77 4.27 5.88
N VAL A 21 -3.75 3.10 5.26
CA VAL A 21 -4.63 2.73 4.16
C VAL A 21 -5.27 1.38 4.45
N THR A 22 -6.53 1.22 4.08
CA THR A 22 -7.23 -0.06 4.23
C THR A 22 -7.05 -0.87 2.95
N VAL A 23 -6.33 -1.99 3.03
CA VAL A 23 -6.20 -2.94 1.92
C VAL A 23 -7.43 -3.84 1.89
N TYR A 24 -8.07 -3.95 0.72
CA TYR A 24 -9.22 -4.83 0.50
C TYR A 24 -8.81 -6.13 -0.19
N SER A 25 -7.94 -6.02 -1.19
CA SER A 25 -7.46 -7.17 -1.93
C SER A 25 -6.13 -6.86 -2.58
N GLU A 26 -5.31 -7.89 -2.74
CA GLU A 26 -4.06 -7.85 -3.50
C GLU A 26 -4.17 -8.76 -4.71
N SER A 27 -3.72 -8.26 -5.86
CA SER A 27 -3.77 -8.98 -7.11
C SER A 27 -2.69 -8.47 -8.06
N ASN A 28 -1.95 -9.39 -8.68
CA ASN A 28 -0.93 -9.07 -9.69
C ASN A 28 0.12 -8.04 -9.22
N GLY A 29 0.53 -8.09 -7.94
CA GLY A 29 1.50 -7.13 -7.37
C GLY A 29 0.94 -5.73 -7.10
N TRP A 30 -0.39 -5.58 -7.10
CA TRP A 30 -1.09 -4.37 -6.72
C TRP A 30 -2.12 -4.68 -5.65
N SER A 31 -2.15 -3.86 -4.60
CA SER A 31 -3.22 -3.94 -3.60
C SER A 31 -4.21 -2.80 -3.78
N ARG A 32 -5.49 -3.17 -3.86
CA ARG A 32 -6.62 -2.25 -3.79
C ARG A 32 -6.70 -1.72 -2.38
N VAL A 33 -6.50 -0.43 -2.25
CA VAL A 33 -6.57 0.28 -0.99
C VAL A 33 -7.61 1.40 -1.05
N THR A 34 -8.26 1.67 0.07
CA THR A 34 -9.05 2.89 0.25
C THR A 34 -8.36 3.79 1.25
N ALA A 35 -8.18 5.06 0.88
CA ALA A 35 -7.57 6.10 1.69
C ALA A 35 -8.43 7.37 1.61
N ASN A 36 -8.79 7.95 2.76
CA ASN A 36 -9.63 9.16 2.82
C ASN A 36 -10.91 9.06 1.97
N GLY A 37 -11.59 7.91 1.96
CA GLY A 37 -12.79 7.66 1.16
C GLY A 37 -12.56 7.51 -0.35
N LYS A 38 -11.30 7.55 -0.82
CA LYS A 38 -10.94 7.30 -2.22
C LYS A 38 -10.33 5.92 -2.35
N THR A 39 -10.89 5.11 -3.23
CA THR A 39 -10.35 3.79 -3.57
C THR A 39 -9.38 3.88 -4.74
N GLY A 40 -8.27 3.14 -4.67
CA GLY A 40 -7.32 3.04 -5.76
C GLY A 40 -6.34 1.90 -5.56
N TYR A 41 -5.27 1.90 -6.35
CA TYR A 41 -4.29 0.83 -6.37
C TYR A 41 -2.94 1.35 -5.91
N VAL A 42 -2.26 0.59 -5.06
CA VAL A 42 -0.87 0.85 -4.67
C VAL A 42 -0.09 -0.44 -4.91
N SER A 43 1.11 -0.33 -5.46
CA SER A 43 1.88 -1.55 -5.72
C SER A 43 2.29 -2.17 -4.40
N THR A 44 2.11 -3.48 -4.30
CA THR A 44 2.35 -4.27 -3.08
C THR A 44 3.79 -4.13 -2.60
N GLN A 45 4.74 -3.84 -3.49
CA GLN A 45 6.14 -3.54 -3.11
C GLN A 45 6.29 -2.31 -2.20
N TYR A 46 5.36 -1.34 -2.26
CA TYR A 46 5.34 -0.15 -1.40
C TYR A 46 4.40 -0.33 -0.20
N LEU A 47 3.63 -1.42 -0.18
CA LEU A 47 2.73 -1.75 0.91
C LEU A 47 3.39 -2.83 1.75
N THR A 48 3.76 -2.45 2.96
CA THR A 48 4.12 -3.44 3.97
C THR A 48 2.83 -3.92 4.62
N ALA A 49 2.57 -5.23 4.58
CA ALA A 49 1.51 -5.87 5.37
C ALA A 49 1.82 -5.83 6.88
N LYS A 50 3.05 -5.49 7.24
CA LYS A 50 3.46 -5.23 8.62
C LYS A 50 3.18 -3.76 8.91
N ALA A 51 2.30 -3.51 9.90
CA ALA A 51 2.23 -2.21 10.56
C ALA A 51 3.66 -1.74 10.88
N PRO A 52 3.99 -0.43 10.78
CA PRO A 52 5.36 0.05 10.88
C PRO A 52 6.02 -0.59 12.09
N GLU A 53 6.94 -1.49 11.80
CA GLU A 53 7.61 -2.28 12.79
C GLU A 53 8.42 -1.31 13.63
N GLY A 54 8.03 -1.16 14.88
CA GLY A 54 9.03 -0.93 15.91
C GLY A 54 10.14 -1.97 15.75
N PRO A 55 11.38 -1.66 16.13
CA PRO A 55 12.57 -2.39 15.70
C PRO A 55 12.59 -3.79 16.32
N GLU A 56 11.94 -4.76 15.68
CA GLU A 56 11.99 -6.18 16.04
C GLU A 56 12.78 -6.95 15.00
N ALA A 57 14.05 -6.56 14.90
CA ALA A 57 15.13 -7.48 14.60
C ALA A 57 15.49 -8.23 15.90
N ARG A 58 14.63 -9.17 16.30
CA ARG A 58 14.96 -10.22 17.29
C ARG A 58 14.41 -11.52 16.70
N MET A 59 15.10 -12.02 15.68
CA MET A 59 14.87 -13.36 15.17
C MET A 59 15.83 -14.27 15.95
N ASP A 60 15.41 -14.68 17.14
CA ASP A 60 16.05 -15.77 17.89
C ASP A 60 15.81 -17.08 17.13
N ARG A 61 16.91 -17.76 16.81
CA ARG A 61 16.93 -19.14 16.31
C ARG A 61 17.78 -19.98 17.24
#